data_AF-A0AA52HA58-F1
#
_entry.id   AF-A0AA52HA58-F1
#
_cell.length_a   1.000
_cell.length_b   1.000
_cell.length_c   1.000
_cell.angle_alpha   90.00
_cell.angle_beta   90.00
_cell.angle_gamma   90.00
#
_symmetry.space_group_name_H-M   'P 1'
#
loop_
_entity.id
_entity.type
_entity.pdbx_description
1 polymer ?
#
loop_
_entity_poly.entity_id
_entity_poly.type
_entity_poly.pdbx_seq_one_letter_code
_entity_poly.pdbx_strand_id
1 'polypeptide(L)'
;MNSFIDPTVTLVIFYTIFISQIFVLSLYFPYAISQRITNIVSNYPPDEYPKLYPNYSNKFVGRTLFRMKIFKTINALIAALGFTLLGLMLGSGYTPAQKGGDEIFVMFYFILQTLPIAYIQISEAMMMKAMRNNFDERIRRADLSVRRLSDYISPLYVVIAAFAFVICMTYFILDKGPINQWEIEVFITVGTLSIINLVYGYNIYRTIYGKKVDPYKATKDQEKLIKTVVQVTVISSIMISVFIFCTQFADRNDLEVLDPPLVSFYLQLCAILGMGLAFKNQQLQDIDFSVYKEELDDA
;
A
#
# COMPACT_ATOMS: atom_id res chain seq x y z
N MET A 1 -4.07 25.07 30.98
CA MET A 1 -3.65 25.25 29.59
C MET A 1 -4.90 25.13 28.74
N ASN A 2 -5.28 26.20 28.03
CA ASN A 2 -6.40 26.15 27.09
C ASN A 2 -5.91 25.37 25.87
N SER A 3 -6.59 24.29 25.48
CA SER A 3 -6.29 23.63 24.21
C SER A 3 -6.49 24.65 23.09
N PHE A 4 -5.51 24.77 22.19
CA PHE A 4 -5.58 25.72 21.05
C PHE A 4 -6.75 25.39 20.10
N ILE A 5 -7.28 24.17 20.17
CA ILE A 5 -8.38 23.65 19.37
C ILE A 5 -9.51 23.20 20.30
N ASP A 6 -10.75 23.56 19.94
CA ASP A 6 -11.96 23.11 20.62
C ASP A 6 -12.04 21.57 20.60
N PRO A 7 -12.19 20.89 21.76
CA PRO A 7 -12.33 19.44 21.84
C PRO A 7 -13.42 18.87 20.92
N THR A 8 -14.51 19.64 20.71
CA THR A 8 -15.61 19.27 19.81
C THR A 8 -15.14 19.19 18.36
N VAL A 9 -14.30 20.13 17.94
CA VAL A 9 -13.75 20.18 16.58
C VAL A 9 -12.82 18.99 16.35
N THR A 10 -11.91 18.73 17.29
CA THR A 10 -11.01 17.57 17.21
C THR A 10 -11.78 16.26 17.13
N LEU A 11 -12.85 16.14 17.91
CA LEU A 11 -13.74 14.98 17.89
C LEU A 11 -14.39 14.81 16.51
N VAL A 12 -15.02 15.86 15.96
CA VAL A 12 -15.63 15.82 14.63
C VAL A 12 -14.63 15.42 13.55
N ILE A 13 -13.41 15.98 13.59
CA ILE A 13 -12.33 15.63 12.65
C ILE A 13 -11.97 14.14 12.77
N PHE A 14 -11.73 13.66 13.98
CA PHE A 14 -11.39 12.26 14.24
C PHE A 14 -12.46 11.30 13.72
N TYR A 15 -13.73 11.49 14.12
CA TYR A 15 -14.82 10.62 13.68
C TYR A 15 -14.99 10.63 12.16
N THR A 16 -14.91 11.81 11.53
CA THR A 16 -15.04 11.93 10.07
C THR A 16 -13.94 11.16 9.34
N ILE A 17 -12.68 11.36 9.74
CA ILE A 17 -11.53 10.71 9.12
C ILE A 17 -11.58 9.19 9.38
N PHE A 18 -11.91 8.76 10.60
CA PHE A 18 -11.96 7.35 10.94
C PHE A 18 -13.10 6.61 10.22
N ILE A 19 -14.27 7.24 10.06
CA ILE A 19 -15.37 6.70 9.23
C ILE A 19 -14.91 6.54 7.77
N SER A 20 -14.21 7.54 7.22
CA SER A 20 -13.61 7.45 5.89
C SER A 20 -12.61 6.29 5.81
N GLN A 21 -11.75 6.12 6.80
CA GLN A 21 -10.80 5.00 6.88
C GLN A 21 -11.53 3.65 6.86
N ILE A 22 -12.60 3.48 7.66
CA ILE A 22 -13.42 2.25 7.67
C ILE A 22 -13.98 1.98 6.27
N PHE A 23 -14.61 2.99 5.65
CA PHE A 23 -15.23 2.84 4.34
C PHE A 23 -14.20 2.46 3.27
N VAL A 24 -13.09 3.19 3.20
CA VAL A 24 -12.07 3.01 2.17
C VAL A 24 -11.36 1.66 2.32
N LEU A 25 -10.88 1.33 3.52
CA LEU A 25 -10.01 0.17 3.74
C LEU A 25 -10.77 -1.13 3.95
N SER A 26 -11.96 -1.10 4.56
CA SER A 26 -12.71 -2.31 4.89
C SER A 26 -13.88 -2.60 3.96
N LEU A 27 -14.33 -1.63 3.15
CA LEU A 27 -15.45 -1.86 2.23
C LEU A 27 -15.02 -1.66 0.77
N TYR A 28 -14.55 -0.47 0.42
CA TYR A 28 -14.26 -0.11 -0.97
C TYR A 28 -13.13 -0.95 -1.58
N PHE A 29 -11.93 -0.93 -0.99
CA PHE A 29 -10.80 -1.69 -1.53
C PHE A 29 -11.01 -3.20 -1.53
N PRO A 30 -11.50 -3.83 -0.45
CA PRO A 30 -11.81 -5.25 -0.46
C PRO A 30 -12.85 -5.62 -1.52
N TYR A 31 -13.87 -4.79 -1.73
CA TYR A 31 -14.84 -5.01 -2.81
C TYR A 31 -14.16 -4.95 -4.19
N ALA A 32 -13.37 -3.92 -4.45
CA ALA A 32 -12.68 -3.74 -5.74
C ALA A 32 -11.69 -4.88 -6.04
N ILE A 33 -10.89 -5.30 -5.05
CA ILE A 33 -9.97 -6.45 -5.16
C ILE A 33 -10.75 -7.73 -5.46
N SER A 34 -11.82 -7.99 -4.70
CA SER A 34 -12.63 -9.20 -4.85
C SER A 34 -13.28 -9.28 -6.23
N GLN A 35 -13.82 -8.17 -6.73
CA GLN A 35 -14.42 -8.11 -8.07
C GLN A 35 -13.38 -8.35 -9.15
N ARG A 36 -12.19 -7.74 -9.02
CA ARG A 36 -11.09 -7.92 -9.96
C ARG A 36 -10.64 -9.38 -10.04
N ILE A 37 -10.39 -10.03 -8.89
CA ILE A 37 -9.95 -11.43 -8.84
C ILE A 37 -11.04 -12.36 -9.37
N THR A 38 -12.30 -12.12 -8.99
CA THR A 38 -13.45 -12.89 -9.49
C THR A 38 -13.55 -12.81 -11.00
N ASN A 39 -13.43 -11.61 -11.57
CA ASN A 39 -13.46 -11.39 -13.01
C ASN A 39 -12.33 -12.15 -13.72
N ILE A 40 -11.09 -12.06 -13.21
CA ILE A 40 -9.96 -12.78 -13.82
C ILE A 40 -10.24 -14.29 -13.84
N VAL A 41 -10.60 -14.87 -12.70
CA VAL A 41 -10.71 -16.33 -12.57
C VAL A 41 -11.94 -16.89 -13.32
N SER A 42 -12.99 -16.09 -13.51
CA SER A 42 -14.17 -16.50 -14.27
C SER A 42 -13.99 -16.37 -15.79
N ASN A 43 -13.22 -15.39 -16.27
CA ASN A 43 -13.02 -15.15 -17.71
C ASN A 43 -11.74 -15.78 -18.26
N TYR A 44 -10.77 -16.09 -17.41
CA TYR A 44 -9.51 -16.72 -17.79
C TYR A 44 -9.33 -18.00 -16.95
N PRO A 45 -10.04 -19.10 -17.27
CA PRO A 45 -9.97 -20.32 -16.48
C PRO A 45 -8.65 -21.09 -16.73
N PRO A 46 -8.23 -21.95 -15.78
CA PRO A 46 -7.01 -22.76 -15.92
C PRO A 46 -6.96 -23.65 -17.18
N ASP A 47 -8.12 -24.12 -17.66
CA ASP A 47 -8.20 -25.00 -18.82
C ASP A 47 -7.82 -24.27 -20.13
N GLU A 48 -8.05 -22.94 -20.21
CA GLU A 48 -7.71 -22.12 -21.37
C GLU A 48 -6.40 -21.32 -21.18
N TYR A 49 -6.05 -21.02 -19.93
CA TYR A 49 -4.89 -20.19 -19.55
C TYR A 49 -3.98 -20.92 -18.54
N PRO A 50 -3.43 -22.10 -18.89
CA PRO A 50 -2.69 -22.96 -17.96
C PRO A 50 -1.43 -22.30 -17.40
N LYS A 51 -0.74 -21.44 -18.18
CA LYS A 51 0.47 -20.75 -17.71
C LYS A 51 0.19 -19.72 -16.62
N LEU A 52 -1.04 -19.19 -16.56
CA LEU A 52 -1.46 -18.27 -15.49
C LEU A 52 -1.63 -19.03 -14.18
N TYR A 53 -2.00 -20.31 -14.23
CA TYR A 53 -2.30 -21.13 -13.05
C TYR A 53 -1.44 -22.41 -12.98
N PRO A 54 -0.12 -22.27 -12.83
CA PRO A 54 0.77 -23.43 -12.70
C PRO A 54 0.40 -24.25 -11.46
N ASN A 55 0.29 -25.57 -11.63
CA ASN A 55 -0.04 -26.53 -10.57
C ASN A 55 -1.47 -26.46 -10.01
N TYR A 56 -2.41 -25.82 -10.71
CA TYR A 56 -3.80 -25.74 -10.27
C TYR A 56 -4.72 -26.70 -11.03
N SER A 57 -5.62 -27.35 -10.29
CA SER A 57 -6.63 -28.26 -10.84
C SER A 57 -7.91 -27.52 -11.24
N ASN A 58 -8.83 -28.20 -11.93
CA ASN A 58 -10.14 -27.67 -12.33
C ASN A 58 -10.98 -27.18 -11.13
N LYS A 59 -10.66 -27.59 -9.89
CA LYS A 59 -11.30 -27.09 -8.66
C LYS A 59 -10.80 -25.73 -8.18
N PHE A 60 -9.76 -25.17 -8.81
CA PHE A 60 -9.14 -23.91 -8.42
C PHE A 60 -10.11 -22.74 -8.49
N VAL A 61 -10.88 -22.65 -9.59
CA VAL A 61 -11.85 -21.56 -9.81
C VAL A 61 -12.85 -21.50 -8.66
N GLY A 62 -13.54 -22.61 -8.38
CA GLY A 62 -14.52 -22.67 -7.29
C GLY A 62 -13.93 -22.36 -5.92
N ARG A 63 -12.71 -22.84 -5.63
CA ARG A 63 -12.01 -22.55 -4.37
C ARG A 63 -11.67 -21.06 -4.24
N THR A 64 -11.19 -20.42 -5.32
CA THR A 64 -10.84 -19.00 -5.31
C THR A 64 -12.07 -18.13 -5.15
N LEU A 65 -13.17 -18.43 -5.86
CA LEU A 65 -14.45 -17.73 -5.69
C LEU A 65 -14.99 -17.84 -4.25
N PHE A 66 -14.89 -19.02 -3.64
CA PHE A 66 -15.27 -19.20 -2.23
C PHE A 66 -14.38 -18.39 -1.28
N ARG A 67 -13.06 -18.37 -1.49
CA ARG A 67 -12.13 -17.52 -0.73
C ARG A 67 -12.44 -16.04 -0.88
N MET A 68 -12.87 -15.59 -2.06
CA MET A 68 -13.29 -14.20 -2.28
C MET A 68 -14.55 -13.84 -1.49
N LYS A 69 -15.50 -14.78 -1.34
CA LYS A 69 -16.65 -14.60 -0.45
C LYS A 69 -16.20 -14.45 1.01
N ILE A 70 -15.33 -15.34 1.50
CA ILE A 70 -14.75 -15.25 2.85
C ILE A 70 -14.03 -13.92 3.05
N PHE A 71 -13.19 -13.52 2.09
CA PHE A 71 -12.46 -12.25 2.12
C PHE A 71 -13.41 -11.05 2.27
N LYS A 72 -14.50 -11.00 1.50
CA LYS A 72 -15.52 -9.95 1.64
C LYS A 72 -16.19 -10.00 3.02
N THR A 73 -16.54 -11.18 3.52
CA THR A 73 -17.16 -11.34 4.84
C THR A 73 -16.23 -10.88 5.97
N ILE A 74 -14.96 -11.28 5.95
CA ILE A 74 -13.97 -10.85 6.95
C ILE A 74 -13.85 -9.32 6.95
N ASN A 75 -13.73 -8.71 5.78
CA ASN A 75 -13.63 -7.25 5.68
C ASN A 75 -14.91 -6.53 6.14
N ALA A 76 -16.10 -7.09 5.87
CA ALA A 76 -17.36 -6.57 6.40
C ALA A 76 -17.45 -6.69 7.93
N LEU A 77 -16.95 -7.78 8.52
CA LEU A 77 -16.86 -7.94 9.96
C LEU A 77 -15.89 -6.94 10.60
N ILE A 78 -14.75 -6.67 9.96
CA ILE A 78 -13.79 -5.64 10.40
C ILE A 78 -14.43 -4.25 10.32
N ALA A 79 -15.22 -3.96 9.28
CA ALA A 79 -15.97 -2.71 9.18
C ALA A 79 -17.01 -2.59 10.30
N ALA A 80 -17.78 -3.65 10.56
CA ALA A 80 -18.78 -3.70 11.64
C ALA A 80 -18.13 -3.49 13.02
N LEU A 81 -16.94 -4.08 13.24
CA LEU A 81 -16.13 -3.84 14.44
C LEU A 81 -15.74 -2.36 14.55
N GLY A 82 -15.28 -1.73 13.46
CA GLY A 82 -14.95 -0.31 13.43
C GLY A 82 -16.12 0.58 13.81
N PHE A 83 -17.30 0.35 13.22
CA PHE A 83 -18.51 1.10 13.58
C PHE A 83 -18.97 0.83 15.02
N THR A 84 -18.80 -0.39 15.52
CA THR A 84 -19.10 -0.73 16.92
C THR A 84 -18.19 0.04 17.87
N LEU A 85 -16.89 0.10 17.58
CA LEU A 85 -15.92 0.87 18.37
C LEU A 85 -16.30 2.36 18.38
N LEU A 86 -16.63 2.95 17.22
CA LEU A 86 -17.10 4.32 17.15
C LEU A 86 -18.36 4.56 17.99
N GLY A 87 -19.33 3.64 17.94
CA GLY A 87 -20.55 3.72 18.75
C GLY A 87 -20.27 3.66 20.25
N LEU A 88 -19.35 2.78 20.68
CA LEU A 88 -18.92 2.69 22.08
C LEU A 88 -18.19 3.96 22.53
N MET A 89 -17.32 4.53 21.70
CA MET A 89 -16.60 5.77 21.98
C MET A 89 -17.55 6.96 22.12
N LEU A 90 -18.57 7.06 21.26
CA LEU A 90 -19.62 8.08 21.39
C LEU A 90 -20.44 7.89 22.67
N GLY A 91 -20.81 6.65 22.99
CA GLY A 91 -21.61 6.33 24.17
C GLY A 91 -20.88 6.54 25.50
N SER A 92 -19.55 6.37 25.53
CA SER A 92 -18.73 6.59 26.71
C SER A 92 -18.24 8.03 26.88
N GLY A 93 -18.48 8.90 25.90
CA GLY A 93 -17.96 10.28 25.91
C GLY A 93 -16.45 10.36 25.69
N TYR A 94 -15.88 9.41 24.93
CA TYR A 94 -14.45 9.39 24.64
C TYR A 94 -13.98 10.67 23.93
N THR A 95 -12.83 11.17 24.36
CA THR A 95 -12.09 12.27 23.73
C THR A 95 -10.62 11.87 23.58
N PRO A 96 -9.96 12.16 22.45
CA PRO A 96 -8.53 11.91 22.30
C PRO A 96 -7.70 12.52 23.44
N ALA A 97 -6.71 11.76 23.91
CA ALA A 97 -5.78 12.20 24.92
C ALA A 97 -5.04 13.47 24.45
N GLN A 98 -4.88 14.44 25.36
CA GLN A 98 -4.27 15.74 25.02
C GLN A 98 -2.77 15.63 24.69
N LYS A 99 -2.09 14.58 25.16
CA LYS A 99 -0.65 14.36 24.98
C LYS A 99 -0.36 13.17 24.04
N GLY A 100 -1.27 12.87 23.12
CA GLY A 100 -1.16 11.73 22.21
C GLY A 100 -1.27 10.37 22.92
N GLY A 101 -0.91 9.31 22.21
CA GLY A 101 -0.95 7.91 22.62
C GLY A 101 -2.15 7.12 22.07
N ASP A 102 -3.25 7.79 21.74
CA ASP A 102 -4.47 7.14 21.23
C ASP A 102 -4.34 6.72 19.76
N GLU A 103 -3.37 7.26 19.02
CA GLU A 103 -3.05 6.88 17.66
C GLU A 103 -2.62 5.41 17.55
N ILE A 104 -2.18 4.81 18.66
CA ILE A 104 -1.88 3.38 18.71
C ILE A 104 -3.12 2.53 18.40
N PHE A 105 -4.32 2.94 18.83
CA PHE A 105 -5.56 2.22 18.54
C PHE A 105 -5.92 2.32 17.06
N VAL A 106 -5.67 3.49 16.45
CA VAL A 106 -5.84 3.69 15.00
C VAL A 106 -4.87 2.79 14.22
N MET A 107 -3.61 2.70 14.64
CA MET A 107 -2.63 1.81 14.03
C MET A 107 -3.01 0.34 14.17
N PHE A 108 -3.42 -0.11 15.35
CA PHE A 108 -3.87 -1.50 15.55
C PHE A 108 -5.08 -1.83 14.69
N TYR A 109 -6.05 -0.92 14.60
CA TYR A 109 -7.20 -1.10 13.73
C TYR A 109 -6.78 -1.17 12.26
N PHE A 110 -5.86 -0.32 11.81
CA PHE A 110 -5.32 -0.37 10.45
C PHE A 110 -4.58 -1.69 10.16
N ILE A 111 -3.78 -2.19 11.10
CA ILE A 111 -3.13 -3.50 10.96
C ILE A 111 -4.19 -4.58 10.75
N LEU A 112 -5.25 -4.59 11.58
CA LEU A 112 -6.37 -5.52 11.41
C LEU A 112 -7.03 -5.40 10.04
N GLN A 113 -7.25 -4.18 9.55
CA GLN A 113 -7.82 -3.92 8.21
C GLN A 113 -6.94 -4.41 7.06
N THR A 114 -5.61 -4.37 7.23
CA THR A 114 -4.67 -4.75 6.17
C THR A 114 -4.35 -6.25 6.13
N LEU A 115 -4.59 -7.00 7.21
CA LEU A 115 -4.31 -8.44 7.26
C LEU A 115 -4.96 -9.25 6.12
N PRO A 116 -6.26 -9.08 5.79
CA PRO A 116 -6.86 -9.80 4.66
C PRO A 116 -6.17 -9.47 3.34
N ILE A 117 -5.78 -8.22 3.12
CA ILE A 117 -5.09 -7.77 1.89
C ILE A 117 -3.69 -8.37 1.85
N ALA A 118 -2.96 -8.36 2.96
CA ALA A 118 -1.64 -8.97 3.07
C ALA A 118 -1.67 -10.46 2.72
N TYR A 119 -2.70 -11.19 3.16
CA TYR A 119 -2.90 -12.60 2.78
C TYR A 119 -3.04 -12.79 1.26
N ILE A 120 -3.80 -11.92 0.58
CA ILE A 120 -3.94 -11.95 -0.89
C ILE A 120 -2.60 -11.66 -1.56
N GLN A 121 -1.87 -10.65 -1.09
CA GLN A 121 -0.55 -10.29 -1.63
C GLN A 121 0.48 -11.41 -1.47
N ILE A 122 0.50 -12.09 -0.32
CA ILE A 122 1.35 -13.27 -0.11
C ILE A 122 0.96 -14.40 -1.07
N SER A 123 -0.34 -14.64 -1.25
CA SER A 123 -0.83 -15.67 -2.17
C SER A 123 -0.45 -15.37 -3.63
N GLU A 124 -0.55 -14.10 -4.04
CA GLU A 124 -0.10 -13.62 -5.35
C GLU A 124 1.40 -13.82 -5.54
N ALA A 125 2.22 -13.47 -4.54
CA ALA A 125 3.66 -13.67 -4.58
C ALA A 125 4.05 -15.16 -4.72
N MET A 126 3.34 -16.05 -4.02
CA MET A 126 3.53 -17.50 -4.16
C MET A 126 3.16 -17.97 -5.57
N MET A 127 2.07 -17.46 -6.14
CA MET A 127 1.64 -17.77 -7.51
C MET A 127 2.66 -17.28 -8.55
N MET A 128 3.18 -16.07 -8.42
CA MET A 128 4.24 -15.57 -9.29
C MET A 128 5.54 -16.40 -9.19
N LYS A 129 5.89 -16.84 -7.97
CA LYS A 129 7.03 -17.74 -7.77
C LYS A 129 6.80 -19.10 -8.44
N ALA A 130 5.58 -19.63 -8.39
CA ALA A 130 5.22 -20.87 -9.07
C ALA A 130 5.29 -20.72 -10.60
N MET A 131 4.83 -19.60 -11.17
CA MET A 131 4.95 -19.31 -12.61
C MET A 131 6.42 -19.27 -13.03
N ARG A 132 7.27 -18.65 -12.22
CA ARG A 132 8.71 -18.59 -12.46
C ARG A 132 9.39 -19.95 -12.43
N ASN A 133 8.99 -20.82 -11.50
CA ASN A 133 9.59 -22.15 -11.36
C ASN A 133 9.20 -23.12 -12.48
N ASN A 134 8.02 -22.94 -13.08
CA ASN A 134 7.55 -23.76 -14.20
C ASN A 134 7.88 -23.16 -15.58
N PHE A 135 8.73 -22.13 -15.63
CA PHE A 135 9.13 -21.50 -16.88
C PHE A 135 10.30 -22.25 -17.52
N ASP A 136 10.03 -22.93 -18.64
CA ASP A 136 11.00 -23.81 -19.32
C ASP A 136 11.45 -23.28 -20.71
N GLU A 137 11.03 -22.08 -21.11
CA GLU A 137 11.45 -21.52 -22.39
C GLU A 137 12.96 -21.25 -22.42
N ARG A 138 13.65 -21.97 -23.33
CA ARG A 138 15.11 -21.89 -23.51
C ARG A 138 15.59 -20.61 -24.20
N ILE A 139 14.72 -19.94 -24.96
CA ILE A 139 15.07 -18.75 -25.76
C ILE A 139 14.50 -17.49 -25.09
N ARG A 140 15.37 -16.72 -24.42
CA ARG A 140 14.99 -15.39 -23.91
C ARG A 140 14.88 -14.41 -25.07
N ARG A 141 13.65 -14.11 -25.49
CA ARG A 141 13.38 -12.91 -26.30
C ARG A 141 13.46 -11.69 -25.38
N ALA A 142 14.62 -11.06 -25.33
CA ALA A 142 14.82 -9.81 -24.61
C ALA A 142 14.60 -8.66 -25.58
N ASP A 143 13.54 -7.88 -25.35
CA ASP A 143 13.45 -6.55 -25.95
C ASP A 143 14.43 -5.64 -25.21
N LEU A 144 15.49 -5.21 -25.91
CA LEU A 144 16.59 -4.42 -25.35
C LEU A 144 16.23 -2.93 -25.38
N SER A 145 15.30 -2.52 -24.53
CA SER A 145 15.06 -1.11 -24.23
C SER A 145 15.95 -0.66 -23.07
N VAL A 146 16.69 0.45 -23.20
CA VAL A 146 17.39 1.07 -22.07
C VAL A 146 16.35 1.62 -21.10
N ARG A 147 16.27 1.07 -19.89
CA ARG A 147 15.31 1.51 -18.87
C ARG A 147 15.94 2.56 -17.95
N ARG A 148 15.32 3.74 -17.91
CA ARG A 148 15.71 4.85 -17.02
C ARG A 148 14.59 5.14 -16.04
N LEU A 149 14.93 5.69 -14.88
CA LEU A 149 13.94 6.09 -13.87
C LEU A 149 12.93 7.11 -14.41
N SER A 150 13.41 8.04 -15.25
CA SER A 150 12.62 9.09 -15.90
C SER A 150 11.51 8.58 -16.81
N ASP A 151 11.63 7.34 -17.28
CA ASP A 151 10.63 6.72 -18.18
C ASP A 151 9.36 6.34 -17.38
N TYR A 152 9.51 6.16 -16.07
CA TYR A 152 8.45 5.67 -15.17
C TYR A 152 7.86 6.78 -14.30
N ILE A 153 8.65 7.80 -13.94
CA ILE A 153 8.19 8.93 -13.14
C ILE A 153 8.92 10.21 -13.53
N SER A 154 8.21 11.35 -13.47
CA SER A 154 8.84 12.65 -13.68
C SER A 154 9.97 12.87 -12.65
N PRO A 155 11.18 13.26 -13.06
CA PRO A 155 12.29 13.56 -12.15
C PRO A 155 11.94 14.58 -11.07
N LEU A 156 10.96 15.46 -11.33
CA LEU A 156 10.46 16.42 -10.37
C LEU A 156 9.96 15.74 -9.08
N TYR A 157 9.27 14.60 -9.16
CA TYR A 157 8.79 13.90 -7.95
C TYR A 157 9.93 13.30 -7.13
N VAL A 158 11.01 12.88 -7.79
CA VAL A 158 12.22 12.38 -7.11
C VAL A 158 12.92 13.53 -6.37
N VAL A 159 12.98 14.70 -7.01
CA VAL A 159 13.49 15.93 -6.40
C VAL A 159 12.62 16.34 -5.21
N ILE A 160 11.29 16.32 -5.35
CA ILE A 160 10.35 16.59 -4.24
C ILE A 160 10.55 15.60 -3.09
N ALA A 161 10.74 14.31 -3.37
CA ALA A 161 11.00 13.30 -2.34
C ALA A 161 12.30 13.60 -1.56
N ALA A 162 13.39 13.93 -2.27
CA ALA A 162 14.64 14.32 -1.65
C ALA A 162 14.48 15.60 -0.81
N PHE A 163 13.79 16.61 -1.33
CA PHE A 163 13.51 17.84 -0.58
C PHE A 163 12.65 17.60 0.66
N ALA A 164 11.58 16.79 0.55
CA ALA A 164 10.73 16.46 1.70
C ALA A 164 11.53 15.76 2.81
N PHE A 165 12.41 14.82 2.45
CA PHE A 165 13.32 14.17 3.38
C PHE A 165 14.28 15.17 4.03
N VAL A 166 14.93 16.04 3.24
CA VAL A 166 15.87 17.04 3.76
C VAL A 166 15.18 18.03 4.68
N ILE A 167 14.01 18.55 4.30
CA ILE A 167 13.21 19.48 5.12
C ILE A 167 12.85 18.82 6.45
N CYS A 168 12.36 17.57 6.42
CA CYS A 168 12.05 16.80 7.62
C CYS A 168 13.28 16.66 8.53
N MET A 169 14.43 16.29 7.96
CA MET A 169 15.68 16.13 8.73
C MET A 169 16.19 17.44 9.30
N THR A 170 16.16 18.53 8.53
CA THR A 170 16.55 19.85 8.99
C THR A 170 15.64 20.33 10.11
N TYR A 171 14.32 20.14 9.99
CA TYR A 171 13.37 20.49 11.05
C TYR A 171 13.67 19.71 12.34
N PHE A 172 13.91 18.39 12.25
CA PHE A 172 14.30 17.57 13.39
C PHE A 172 15.57 18.06 14.10
N ILE A 173 16.61 18.41 13.33
CA ILE A 173 17.88 18.92 13.90
C ILE A 173 17.67 20.29 14.58
N LEU A 174 16.87 21.17 13.96
CA LEU A 174 16.58 22.49 14.54
C LEU A 174 15.70 22.40 15.79
N ASP A 175 14.80 21.42 15.84
CA ASP A 175 13.90 21.20 16.98
C ASP A 175 14.62 20.55 18.17
N LYS A 176 15.33 19.45 17.93
CA LYS A 176 15.97 18.64 18.98
C LYS A 176 17.39 19.08 19.33
N GLY A 177 17.94 20.05 18.61
CA GLY A 177 19.30 20.55 18.83
C GLY A 177 20.40 19.61 18.32
N PRO A 178 21.66 19.84 18.73
CA PRO A 178 22.80 19.04 18.28
C PRO A 178 22.67 17.57 18.68
N ILE A 179 23.29 16.68 17.90
CA ILE A 179 23.16 15.21 18.00
C ILE A 179 23.48 14.66 19.40
N ASN A 180 24.36 15.32 20.16
CA ASN A 180 24.70 14.93 21.52
C ASN A 180 23.56 15.10 22.54
N GLN A 181 22.50 15.82 22.17
CA GLN A 181 21.30 16.03 23.00
C GLN A 181 20.13 15.13 22.59
N TRP A 182 20.31 14.29 21.58
CA TRP A 182 19.23 13.45 21.06
C TRP A 182 18.90 12.32 22.02
N GLU A 183 17.60 12.15 22.27
CA GLU A 183 17.06 10.98 22.97
C GLU A 183 16.98 9.77 22.02
N ILE A 184 16.86 8.57 22.58
CA ILE A 184 16.76 7.31 21.83
C ILE A 184 15.64 7.35 20.79
N GLU A 185 14.51 7.97 21.11
CA GLU A 185 13.35 8.07 20.22
C GLU A 185 13.67 8.84 18.93
N VAL A 186 14.50 9.88 19.03
CA VAL A 186 14.96 10.67 17.88
C VAL A 186 15.86 9.82 16.98
N PHE A 187 16.79 9.05 17.56
CA PHE A 187 17.64 8.13 16.80
C PHE A 187 16.82 7.05 16.09
N ILE A 188 15.82 6.48 16.77
CA ILE A 188 14.92 5.47 16.19
C ILE A 188 14.15 6.08 15.02
N THR A 189 13.59 7.28 15.19
CA THR A 189 12.77 7.94 14.16
C THR A 189 13.59 8.30 12.93
N VAL A 190 14.72 8.99 13.11
CA VAL A 190 15.62 9.39 12.02
C VAL A 190 16.22 8.17 11.34
N GLY A 191 16.67 7.17 12.12
CA GLY A 191 17.21 5.92 11.61
C GLY A 191 16.19 5.16 10.79
N THR A 192 14.97 4.99 11.30
CA THR A 192 13.87 4.30 10.62
C THR A 192 13.49 5.01 9.33
N LEU A 193 13.32 6.34 9.35
CA LEU A 193 13.00 7.12 8.17
C LEU A 193 14.10 7.02 7.09
N SER A 194 15.37 7.04 7.50
CA SER A 194 16.51 6.86 6.58
C SER A 194 16.54 5.46 5.97
N ILE A 195 16.37 4.42 6.78
CA ILE A 195 16.33 3.02 6.33
C ILE A 195 15.16 2.79 5.36
N ILE A 196 13.96 3.29 5.66
CA ILE A 196 12.79 3.14 4.79
C ILE A 196 13.05 3.78 3.42
N ASN A 197 13.65 4.98 3.38
CA ASN A 197 13.98 5.63 2.11
C ASN A 197 15.06 4.86 1.31
N LEU A 198 16.04 4.26 1.99
CA LEU A 198 17.00 3.36 1.33
C LEU A 198 16.32 2.10 0.77
N VAL A 199 15.39 1.51 1.52
CA VAL A 199 14.58 0.36 1.07
C VAL A 199 13.74 0.75 -0.16
N TYR A 200 13.17 1.95 -0.19
CA TYR A 200 12.46 2.47 -1.37
C TYR A 200 13.38 2.63 -2.58
N GLY A 201 14.57 3.22 -2.40
CA GLY A 201 15.57 3.31 -3.48
C GLY A 201 15.99 1.94 -4.01
N TYR A 202 16.25 0.99 -3.12
CA TYR A 202 16.56 -0.39 -3.49
C TYR A 202 15.40 -1.09 -4.21
N ASN A 203 14.15 -0.87 -3.75
CA ASN A 203 12.96 -1.43 -4.39
C ASN A 203 12.79 -0.90 -5.83
N ILE A 204 12.97 0.41 -6.04
CA ILE A 204 12.96 1.03 -7.37
C ILE A 204 14.05 0.41 -8.27
N TYR A 205 15.29 0.31 -7.77
CA TYR A 205 16.40 -0.29 -8.50
C TYR A 205 16.08 -1.74 -8.90
N ARG A 206 15.65 -2.56 -7.94
CA ARG A 206 15.29 -3.97 -8.17
C ARG A 206 14.11 -4.11 -9.13
N THR A 207 13.15 -3.20 -9.11
CA THR A 207 11.97 -3.27 -10.00
C THR A 207 12.33 -2.92 -11.44
N ILE A 208 13.19 -1.92 -11.67
CA ILE A 208 13.59 -1.48 -13.00
C ILE A 208 14.57 -2.48 -13.65
N TYR A 209 15.60 -2.89 -12.90
CA TYR A 209 16.74 -3.65 -13.40
C TYR A 209 16.70 -5.14 -13.03
N GLY A 210 15.81 -5.54 -12.13
CA GLY A 210 15.70 -6.93 -11.69
C GLY A 210 15.03 -7.84 -12.71
N LYS A 211 15.07 -9.13 -12.40
CA LYS A 211 14.43 -10.17 -13.20
C LYS A 211 12.91 -10.02 -13.13
N LYS A 212 12.21 -10.22 -14.26
CA LYS A 212 10.75 -10.31 -14.30
C LYS A 212 10.28 -11.43 -13.35
N VAL A 213 9.39 -11.09 -12.41
CA VAL A 213 8.86 -12.08 -11.46
C VAL A 213 7.94 -13.05 -12.19
N ASP A 214 7.04 -12.52 -13.02
CA ASP A 214 6.24 -13.27 -13.97
C ASP A 214 6.97 -13.31 -15.33
N PRO A 215 7.46 -14.47 -15.77
CA PRO A 215 8.22 -14.58 -17.00
C PRO A 215 7.36 -14.51 -18.26
N TYR A 216 6.07 -14.88 -18.19
CA TYR A 216 5.15 -14.89 -19.34
C TYR A 216 4.60 -13.50 -19.66
N LYS A 217 4.63 -12.58 -18.68
CA LYS A 217 4.08 -11.23 -18.81
C LYS A 217 4.62 -10.47 -20.02
N ALA A 218 3.68 -10.00 -20.85
CA ALA A 218 3.95 -9.14 -21.99
C ALA A 218 4.80 -7.92 -21.59
N THR A 219 5.71 -7.48 -22.46
CA THR A 219 6.64 -6.38 -22.16
C THR A 219 5.90 -5.08 -21.82
N LYS A 220 4.84 -4.76 -22.56
CA LYS A 220 3.99 -3.57 -22.29
C LYS A 220 3.35 -3.60 -20.90
N ASP A 221 2.87 -4.77 -20.47
CA ASP A 221 2.25 -4.93 -19.14
C ASP A 221 3.29 -4.89 -18.03
N GLN A 222 4.49 -5.43 -18.30
CA GLN A 222 5.62 -5.30 -17.39
C GLN A 222 6.02 -3.83 -17.20
N GLU A 223 6.05 -3.03 -18.27
CA GLU A 223 6.36 -1.60 -18.17
C GLU A 223 5.32 -0.83 -17.36
N LYS A 224 4.02 -1.11 -17.56
CA LYS A 224 2.93 -0.54 -16.74
C LYS A 224 3.08 -0.92 -15.26
N LEU A 225 3.46 -2.16 -14.97
CA LEU A 225 3.72 -2.61 -13.60
C LEU A 225 4.92 -1.86 -12.99
N ILE A 226 6.05 -1.79 -13.70
CA ILE A 226 7.24 -1.05 -13.23
C ILE A 226 6.87 0.42 -12.97
N LYS A 227 6.18 1.05 -13.91
CA LYS A 227 5.68 2.43 -13.77
C LYS A 227 4.89 2.62 -12.47
N THR A 228 3.94 1.74 -12.23
CA THR A 228 3.08 1.78 -11.04
C THR A 228 3.89 1.65 -9.77
N VAL A 229 4.76 0.65 -9.67
CA VAL A 229 5.57 0.39 -8.47
C VAL A 229 6.51 1.56 -8.19
N VAL A 230 7.17 2.10 -9.22
CA VAL A 230 8.04 3.29 -9.08
C VAL A 230 7.25 4.49 -8.58
N GLN A 231 6.09 4.78 -9.19
CA GLN A 231 5.23 5.89 -8.78
C GLN A 231 4.78 5.77 -7.32
N VAL A 232 4.26 4.61 -6.92
CA VAL A 232 3.82 4.35 -5.54
C VAL A 232 4.98 4.45 -4.55
N THR A 233 6.17 4.00 -4.93
CA THR A 233 7.35 4.02 -4.05
C THR A 233 7.86 5.44 -3.83
N VAL A 234 7.96 6.27 -4.88
CA VAL A 234 8.38 7.67 -4.75
C VAL A 234 7.33 8.49 -3.99
N ILE A 235 6.04 8.28 -4.26
CA ILE A 235 4.98 8.96 -3.52
C ILE A 235 5.01 8.56 -2.04
N SER A 236 5.20 7.27 -1.73
CA SER A 236 5.35 6.80 -0.34
C SER A 236 6.53 7.45 0.38
N SER A 237 7.66 7.65 -0.31
CA SER A 237 8.84 8.37 0.22
C SER A 237 8.53 9.83 0.60
N ILE A 238 7.77 10.55 -0.25
CA ILE A 238 7.30 11.90 0.05
C ILE A 238 6.36 11.85 1.26
N MET A 239 5.36 10.97 1.22
CA MET A 239 4.30 10.86 2.22
C MET A 239 4.86 10.59 3.62
N ILE A 240 5.78 9.64 3.76
CA ILE A 240 6.35 9.32 5.08
C ILE A 240 7.17 10.48 5.64
N SER A 241 7.90 11.21 4.79
CA SER A 241 8.69 12.37 5.22
C SER A 241 7.79 13.53 5.67
N VAL A 242 6.71 13.79 4.93
CA VAL A 242 5.70 14.81 5.30
C VAL A 242 4.97 14.42 6.57
N PHE A 243 4.58 13.14 6.70
CA PHE A 243 3.90 12.65 7.90
C PHE A 243 4.75 12.82 9.16
N ILE A 244 6.02 12.40 9.13
CA ILE A 244 6.95 12.54 10.26
C ILE A 244 7.23 14.02 10.59
N PHE A 245 7.30 14.88 9.57
CA PHE A 245 7.39 16.33 9.79
C PHE A 245 6.12 16.84 10.50
N CYS A 246 4.93 16.44 10.08
CA CYS A 246 3.66 16.87 10.67
C CYS A 246 3.50 16.40 12.11
N THR A 247 3.89 15.16 12.45
CA THR A 247 3.84 14.68 13.84
C THR A 247 4.82 15.46 14.72
N GLN A 248 6.06 15.67 14.28
CA GLN A 248 7.02 16.47 15.04
C GLN A 248 6.59 17.93 15.18
N PHE A 249 5.90 18.47 14.18
CA PHE A 249 5.29 19.79 14.27
C PHE A 249 4.13 19.81 15.28
N ALA A 250 3.33 18.76 15.35
CA ALA A 250 2.25 18.64 16.33
C ALA A 250 2.80 18.61 17.76
N ASP A 251 3.80 17.77 18.02
CA ASP A 251 4.48 17.66 19.33
C ASP A 251 5.05 19.01 19.80
N ARG A 252 5.70 19.75 18.89
CA ARG A 252 6.31 21.05 19.25
C ARG A 252 5.28 22.11 19.65
N ASN A 253 4.04 22.00 19.16
CA ASN A 253 3.02 23.02 19.32
C ASN A 253 1.87 22.58 20.25
N ASP A 254 2.06 21.52 21.06
CA ASP A 254 1.04 20.93 21.94
C ASP A 254 -0.27 20.57 21.16
N LEU A 255 -0.11 20.01 19.96
CA LEU A 255 -1.21 19.59 19.08
C LEU A 255 -1.35 18.06 18.99
N GLU A 256 -0.77 17.30 19.91
CA GLU A 256 -0.78 15.82 19.88
C GLU A 256 -2.19 15.22 19.95
N VAL A 257 -3.18 16.01 20.40
CA VAL A 257 -4.61 15.66 20.31
C VAL A 257 -5.07 15.34 18.87
N LEU A 258 -4.33 15.80 17.86
CA LEU A 258 -4.57 15.53 16.44
C LEU A 258 -3.85 14.28 15.92
N ASP A 259 -3.03 13.60 16.71
CA ASP A 259 -2.28 12.43 16.24
C ASP A 259 -3.18 11.28 15.77
N PRO A 260 -4.26 10.90 16.47
CA PRO A 260 -5.16 9.86 15.98
C PRO A 260 -5.79 10.18 14.59
N PRO A 261 -6.39 11.36 14.36
CA PRO A 261 -6.87 11.72 13.02
C PRO A 261 -5.74 11.85 11.99
N LEU A 262 -4.57 12.37 12.35
CA LEU A 262 -3.44 12.52 11.44
C LEU A 262 -2.91 11.16 10.96
N VAL A 263 -2.74 10.21 11.87
CA VAL A 263 -2.34 8.83 11.58
C VAL A 263 -3.40 8.14 10.71
N SER A 264 -4.67 8.26 11.09
CA SER A 264 -5.79 7.70 10.32
C SER A 264 -5.80 8.24 8.88
N PHE A 265 -5.63 9.55 8.73
CA PHE A 265 -5.57 10.22 7.44
C PHE A 265 -4.38 9.77 6.60
N TYR A 266 -3.18 9.73 7.19
CA TYR A 266 -1.97 9.27 6.52
C TYR A 266 -2.11 7.84 6.01
N LEU A 267 -2.60 6.92 6.85
CA LEU A 267 -2.74 5.50 6.51
C LEU A 267 -3.75 5.28 5.38
N GLN A 268 -4.92 5.93 5.42
CA GLN A 268 -5.88 5.83 4.32
C GLN A 268 -5.35 6.48 3.04
N LEU A 269 -4.60 7.58 3.13
CA LEU A 269 -4.04 8.26 1.97
C LEU A 269 -2.97 7.39 1.28
N CYS A 270 -2.11 6.72 2.05
CA CYS A 270 -1.17 5.72 1.54
C CYS A 270 -1.89 4.59 0.79
N ALA A 271 -2.99 4.10 1.33
CA ALA A 271 -3.81 3.08 0.68
C ALA A 271 -4.48 3.60 -0.61
N ILE A 272 -5.05 4.81 -0.59
CA ILE A 272 -5.70 5.43 -1.74
C ILE A 272 -4.70 5.64 -2.87
N LEU A 273 -3.54 6.22 -2.59
CA LEU A 273 -2.54 6.49 -3.60
C LEU A 273 -1.90 5.18 -4.09
N GLY A 274 -1.58 4.25 -3.18
CA GLY A 274 -1.00 2.96 -3.52
C GLY A 274 -1.92 2.10 -4.39
N MET A 275 -3.09 1.71 -3.85
CA MET A 275 -4.04 0.84 -4.54
C MET A 275 -4.76 1.56 -5.68
N GLY A 276 -5.08 2.85 -5.53
CA GLY A 276 -5.71 3.64 -6.58
C GLY A 276 -4.86 3.77 -7.84
N LEU A 277 -3.54 4.03 -7.70
CA LEU A 277 -2.62 4.02 -8.83
C LEU A 277 -2.50 2.64 -9.46
N ALA A 278 -2.44 1.58 -8.64
CA ALA A 278 -2.40 0.21 -9.14
C ALA A 278 -3.63 -0.14 -9.99
N PHE A 279 -4.83 0.20 -9.52
CA PHE A 279 -6.06 -0.03 -10.29
C PHE A 279 -6.15 0.83 -11.55
N LYS A 280 -5.70 2.09 -11.49
CA LYS A 280 -5.70 2.97 -12.65
C LYS A 280 -4.76 2.49 -13.76
N ASN A 281 -3.55 2.08 -13.40
CA ASN A 281 -2.50 1.74 -14.38
C ASN A 281 -2.57 0.28 -14.84
N GLN A 282 -3.25 -0.60 -14.09
CA GLN A 282 -3.39 -2.02 -14.41
C GLN A 282 -4.86 -2.38 -14.60
N GLN A 283 -5.56 -1.71 -15.51
CA GLN A 283 -6.94 -2.08 -15.81
C GLN A 283 -6.98 -3.48 -16.45
N LEU A 284 -7.98 -4.30 -16.11
CA LEU A 284 -8.06 -5.68 -16.61
C LEU A 284 -8.14 -5.76 -18.14
N GLN A 285 -8.90 -4.86 -18.75
CA GLN A 285 -9.08 -4.77 -20.21
C GLN A 285 -7.80 -4.47 -20.99
N ASP A 286 -6.80 -3.94 -20.31
CA ASP A 286 -5.53 -3.51 -20.90
C ASP A 286 -4.44 -4.59 -20.84
N ILE A 287 -4.68 -5.66 -20.08
CA ILE A 287 -3.71 -6.73 -19.84
C ILE A 287 -3.84 -7.77 -20.94
N ASP A 288 -2.71 -8.14 -21.53
CA ASP A 288 -2.67 -9.20 -22.53
C ASP A 288 -2.63 -10.56 -21.85
N PHE A 289 -3.80 -11.19 -21.70
CA PHE A 289 -3.89 -12.55 -21.16
C PHE A 289 -3.50 -13.64 -22.18
N SER A 290 -3.36 -13.32 -23.47
CA SER A 290 -3.07 -14.32 -24.51
C SER A 290 -1.74 -15.03 -24.30
N VAL A 291 -0.75 -14.35 -23.70
CA VAL A 291 0.57 -14.90 -23.36
C VAL A 291 0.51 -16.08 -22.38
N TYR A 292 -0.62 -16.26 -21.68
CA TYR A 292 -0.81 -17.35 -20.73
C TYR A 292 -1.49 -18.60 -21.33
N LYS A 293 -1.88 -18.56 -22.61
CA LYS A 293 -2.37 -19.74 -23.32
C LYS A 293 -1.21 -20.69 -23.64
N GLU A 294 -1.53 -21.97 -23.78
CA GLU A 294 -0.61 -22.90 -24.44
C GLU A 294 -0.43 -22.47 -25.90
N GLU A 295 0.81 -22.56 -26.40
CA GLU A 295 1.02 -22.46 -27.83
C GLU A 295 0.40 -23.72 -28.43
N LEU A 296 -0.54 -23.55 -29.37
CA LEU A 296 -0.94 -24.67 -30.22
C LEU A 296 0.32 -25.05 -30.98
N ASP A 297 0.86 -26.25 -30.73
CA ASP A 297 1.90 -26.81 -31.58
C ASP A 297 1.35 -26.80 -33.02
N ASP A 298 1.89 -25.92 -33.86
CA ASP A 298 1.73 -26.02 -35.30
C ASP A 298 2.40 -27.34 -35.73
N ALA A 299 1.60 -28.41 -35.72
CA ALA A 299 1.95 -29.74 -36.22
C ALA A 299 2.00 -29.76 -37.76
#